data_AF-A0A957KXJ7-F1
#
_entry.id   AF-A0A957KXJ7-F1
#
_cell.length_a   1.000
_cell.length_b   1.000
_cell.length_c   1.000
_cell.angle_alpha   90.00
_cell.angle_beta   90.00
_cell.angle_gamma   90.00
#
_symmetry.space_group_name_H-M   'P 1'
#
loop_
_entity.id
_entity.type
_entity.pdbx_description
1 polymer ?
#
loop_
_entity_poly.entity_id
_entity_poly.type
_entity_poly.pdbx_seq_one_letter_code
_entity_poly.pdbx_strand_id
1 'polypeptide(L)'
;LVSIVNIPLAATLFIVELFGGRYMVPALVILIVSSLIAQDFSIYRTQRESYDARQVAPGYSVRRVLVPNSWAGKTLVELDIRRRFGLNVIGLIGRQQQGDQVAVRFETPSSQPLVIDDILVVLGPDARLDRFEETLTEEKLKLRAAQLAAAEE
;
A
#
# COMPACT_ATOMS: atom_id res chain seq x y z
N LEU A 1 59.16 22.62 -1.82
CA LEU A 1 57.81 22.27 -2.30
C LEU A 1 57.17 21.14 -1.47
N VAL A 2 57.84 19.99 -1.33
CA VAL A 2 57.31 18.80 -0.61
C VAL A 2 56.94 19.10 0.86
N SER A 3 57.79 19.82 1.60
CA SER A 3 57.56 20.13 3.02
C SER A 3 56.37 21.08 3.27
N ILE A 4 56.11 22.02 2.33
CA ILE A 4 55.01 23.00 2.45
C ILE A 4 53.64 22.30 2.41
N VAL A 5 53.54 21.19 1.68
CA VAL A 5 52.30 20.40 1.57
C VAL A 5 52.26 19.30 2.63
N ASN A 6 53.40 18.68 2.94
CA ASN A 6 53.43 17.52 3.82
C ASN A 6 53.21 17.87 5.30
N ILE A 7 53.69 19.03 5.76
CA ILE A 7 53.51 19.48 7.16
C ILE A 7 52.03 19.71 7.51
N PRO A 8 51.24 20.50 6.74
CA PRO A 8 49.83 20.68 7.07
C PRO A 8 49.02 19.38 6.92
N LEU A 9 49.38 18.51 5.97
CA LEU A 9 48.76 17.19 5.82
C LEU A 9 49.02 16.29 7.04
N ALA A 10 50.25 16.26 7.54
CA ALA A 10 50.57 15.51 8.76
C ALA A 10 49.84 16.07 9.98
N ALA A 11 49.71 17.40 10.08
CA ALA A 11 48.97 18.04 11.16
C ALA A 11 47.47 17.69 11.14
N THR A 12 46.83 17.66 9.96
CA THR A 12 45.42 17.25 9.86
C THR A 12 45.24 15.76 10.16
N LEU A 13 46.14 14.89 9.68
CA LEU A 13 46.09 13.46 10.00
C LEU A 13 46.25 13.20 11.50
N PHE A 14 47.18 13.91 12.15
CA PHE A 14 47.44 13.76 13.57
C PHE A 14 46.22 14.17 14.42
N ILE A 15 45.53 15.24 14.03
CA ILE A 15 44.27 15.64 14.68
C ILE A 15 43.20 14.55 14.48
N VAL A 16 43.05 14.04 13.26
CA VAL A 16 42.10 12.95 12.97
C VAL A 16 42.40 11.70 13.78
N GLU A 17 43.68 11.36 14.00
CA GLU A 17 44.08 10.19 14.79
C GLU A 17 43.80 10.37 16.29
N LEU A 18 44.14 11.54 16.84
CA LEU A 18 43.94 11.88 18.25
C LEU A 18 42.45 11.85 18.65
N PHE A 19 41.56 12.35 17.79
CA PHE A 19 40.12 12.36 18.03
C PHE A 19 39.44 11.08 17.55
N GLY A 20 39.86 10.54 16.41
CA GLY A 20 39.30 9.35 15.80
C GLY A 20 39.45 8.12 16.70
N GLY A 21 40.62 7.92 17.33
CA GLY A 21 40.84 6.74 18.18
C GLY A 21 39.87 6.63 19.36
N ARG A 22 39.48 7.76 19.97
CA ARG A 22 38.60 7.78 21.15
C ARG A 22 37.12 7.86 20.79
N TYR A 23 36.77 8.56 19.70
CA TYR A 23 35.37 8.90 19.41
C TYR A 23 34.78 8.19 18.19
N MET A 24 35.58 7.56 17.31
CA MET A 24 35.06 6.86 16.12
C MET A 24 34.13 5.70 16.48
N VAL A 25 34.58 4.81 17.36
CA VAL A 25 33.80 3.62 17.74
C VAL A 25 32.45 4.00 18.38
N PRO A 26 32.39 4.86 19.41
CA PRO A 26 31.11 5.26 19.99
C PRO A 26 30.23 6.06 19.00
N ALA A 27 30.81 6.86 18.10
CA ALA A 27 30.04 7.58 17.08
C ALA A 27 29.38 6.61 16.07
N LEU A 28 30.10 5.58 15.62
CA LEU A 28 29.54 4.55 14.75
C LEU A 28 28.42 3.77 15.43
N VAL A 29 28.58 3.43 16.71
CA VAL A 29 27.52 2.75 17.48
C VAL A 29 26.27 3.63 17.58
N ILE A 30 26.42 4.92 17.92
CA ILE A 30 25.30 5.86 17.99
C ILE A 30 24.63 6.01 16.62
N LEU A 31 25.40 6.08 15.54
CA LEU A 31 24.88 6.18 14.18
C LEU A 31 24.10 4.92 13.78
N ILE A 32 24.60 3.73 14.10
CA ILE A 32 23.89 2.47 13.84
C ILE A 32 22.60 2.40 14.66
N VAL A 33 22.66 2.72 15.95
CA VAL A 33 21.48 2.71 16.83
C VAL A 33 20.44 3.74 16.38
N SER A 34 20.87 4.96 16.06
CA SER A 34 19.98 5.99 15.52
C SER A 34 19.39 5.59 14.18
N SER A 35 20.16 4.93 13.31
CA SER A 35 19.66 4.43 12.02
C SER A 35 18.65 3.31 12.22
N LEU A 36 18.87 2.43 13.20
CA LEU A 36 17.96 1.32 13.48
C LEU A 36 16.63 1.83 14.07
N ILE A 37 16.67 2.87 14.90
CA ILE A 37 15.48 3.50 15.47
C ILE A 37 14.75 4.35 14.42
N ALA A 38 15.49 5.06 13.56
CA ALA A 38 14.90 5.93 12.53
C ALA A 38 14.31 5.14 11.34
N GLN A 39 14.74 3.89 11.14
CA GLN A 39 14.14 3.01 10.15
C GLN A 39 12.90 2.37 10.75
N ASP A 40 11.74 2.98 10.49
CA ASP A 40 10.43 2.36 10.67
C ASP A 40 10.30 1.16 9.70
N PHE A 41 10.98 0.05 10.02
CA PHE A 41 10.86 -1.19 9.27
C PHE A 41 9.48 -1.79 9.52
N SER A 42 8.51 -1.39 8.71
CA SER A 42 7.27 -2.12 8.52
C SER A 42 7.59 -3.43 7.76
N ILE A 43 8.08 -4.45 8.46
CA ILE A 43 8.45 -5.77 7.90
C ILE A 43 7.21 -6.56 7.42
N TYR A 44 6.00 -6.02 7.53
CA TYR A 44 4.79 -6.64 6.99
C TYR A 44 4.51 -6.33 5.50
N ARG A 45 5.45 -5.69 4.78
CA ARG A 45 5.17 -5.08 3.47
C ARG A 45 5.56 -5.93 2.24
N THR A 46 6.54 -6.84 2.33
CA THR A 46 7.25 -7.35 1.12
C THR A 46 6.63 -8.59 0.43
N GLN A 47 5.34 -8.89 0.62
CA GLN A 47 4.64 -9.95 -0.14
C GLN A 47 3.37 -9.41 -0.83
N ARG A 48 3.22 -8.09 -0.97
CA ARG A 48 1.93 -7.48 -1.32
C ARG A 48 1.74 -7.14 -2.81
N GLU A 49 2.74 -7.38 -3.66
CA GLU A 49 2.67 -6.98 -5.07
C GLU A 49 2.03 -7.99 -6.04
N SER A 50 1.57 -9.17 -5.62
CA SER A 50 0.92 -10.10 -6.60
C SER A 50 -0.07 -11.12 -6.00
N TYR A 51 -0.86 -10.75 -5.00
CA TYR A 51 -1.96 -11.62 -4.56
C TYR A 51 -3.30 -10.89 -4.64
N ASP A 52 -3.91 -10.92 -5.82
CA ASP A 52 -5.30 -10.53 -6.04
C ASP A 52 -6.28 -11.45 -5.31
N ALA A 53 -5.88 -12.72 -5.07
CA ALA A 53 -6.61 -13.67 -4.27
C ALA A 53 -5.70 -14.38 -3.26
N ARG A 54 -6.16 -14.48 -2.01
CA ARG A 54 -5.51 -15.30 -0.98
C ARG A 54 -6.54 -16.17 -0.28
N GLN A 55 -6.31 -17.48 -0.31
CA GLN A 55 -7.14 -18.42 0.44
C GLN A 55 -6.84 -18.28 1.94
N VAL A 56 -7.88 -18.09 2.75
CA VAL A 56 -7.79 -17.92 4.20
C VAL A 56 -8.27 -19.17 4.93
N ALA A 57 -9.18 -19.93 4.33
CA ALA A 57 -9.60 -21.25 4.78
C ALA A 57 -10.00 -22.10 3.56
N PRO A 58 -10.12 -23.44 3.68
CA PRO A 58 -10.56 -24.28 2.57
C PRO A 58 -11.88 -23.78 1.96
N GLY A 59 -11.84 -23.41 0.69
CA GLY A 59 -13.00 -22.88 -0.06
C GLY A 59 -13.40 -21.44 0.28
N TYR A 60 -12.62 -20.72 1.09
CA TYR A 60 -12.82 -19.30 1.42
C TYR A 60 -11.57 -18.48 1.11
N SER A 61 -11.75 -17.42 0.33
CA SER A 61 -10.67 -16.53 -0.06
C SER A 61 -10.98 -15.07 0.24
N VAL A 62 -9.91 -14.30 0.41
CA VAL A 62 -9.92 -12.85 0.39
C VAL A 62 -9.47 -12.39 -0.97
N ARG A 63 -10.26 -11.54 -1.62
CA ARG A 63 -9.91 -10.92 -2.90
C ARG A 63 -9.94 -9.42 -2.82
N ARG A 64 -9.09 -8.80 -3.64
CA ARG A 64 -9.04 -7.35 -3.84
C ARG A 64 -9.72 -7.03 -5.16
N VAL A 65 -10.72 -6.16 -5.11
CA VAL A 65 -11.52 -5.83 -6.27
C VAL A 65 -11.56 -4.32 -6.41
N LEU A 66 -11.24 -3.83 -7.60
CA LEU A 66 -11.32 -2.40 -7.91
C LEU A 66 -12.79 -1.98 -7.96
N VAL A 67 -13.14 -0.92 -7.23
CA VAL A 67 -14.52 -0.42 -7.19
C VAL A 67 -14.89 0.14 -8.56
N PRO A 68 -15.99 -0.31 -9.19
CA PRO A 68 -16.46 0.27 -10.44
C PRO A 68 -16.81 1.75 -10.29
N ASN A 69 -16.59 2.54 -11.34
CA ASN A 69 -16.95 3.96 -11.35
C ASN A 69 -18.46 4.20 -11.07
N SER A 70 -19.32 3.23 -11.38
CA SER A 70 -20.77 3.30 -11.10
C SER A 70 -21.12 3.23 -9.61
N TRP A 71 -20.16 2.84 -8.76
CA TRP A 71 -20.32 2.72 -7.31
C TRP A 71 -19.66 3.88 -6.56
N ALA A 72 -18.94 4.76 -7.27
CA ALA A 72 -18.43 6.00 -6.70
C ALA A 72 -19.59 6.85 -6.15
N GLY A 73 -19.40 7.41 -4.96
CA GLY A 73 -20.42 8.18 -4.26
C GLY A 73 -21.45 7.36 -3.49
N LYS A 74 -21.53 6.04 -3.69
CA LYS A 74 -22.41 5.15 -2.91
C LYS A 74 -21.72 4.66 -1.65
N THR A 75 -22.51 4.43 -0.61
CA THR A 75 -22.00 3.87 0.65
C THR A 75 -22.00 2.34 0.64
N LEU A 76 -21.18 1.71 1.49
CA LEU A 76 -21.19 0.25 1.65
C LEU A 76 -22.55 -0.27 2.14
N VAL A 77 -23.29 0.54 2.92
CA VAL A 77 -24.67 0.22 3.33
C VAL A 77 -25.61 0.17 2.14
N GLU A 78 -25.55 1.16 1.24
CA GLU A 78 -26.41 1.22 0.05
C GLU A 78 -26.13 0.08 -0.94
N LEU A 79 -24.86 -0.31 -1.07
CA LEU A 79 -24.48 -1.41 -1.95
C LEU A 79 -24.88 -2.78 -1.39
N ASP A 80 -25.04 -2.89 -0.07
CA ASP A 80 -25.46 -4.10 0.68
C ASP A 80 -24.86 -5.41 0.13
N ILE A 81 -23.54 -5.40 -0.04
CA ILE A 81 -22.78 -6.49 -0.69
C ILE A 81 -23.01 -7.83 0.02
N ARG A 82 -23.19 -7.80 1.33
CA ARG A 82 -23.47 -8.99 2.15
C ARG A 82 -24.80 -9.63 1.78
N ARG A 83 -25.87 -8.86 1.58
CA ARG A 83 -27.17 -9.44 1.20
C ARG A 83 -27.24 -9.76 -0.28
N ARG A 84 -26.69 -8.90 -1.16
CA ARG A 84 -26.78 -9.07 -2.62
C ARG A 84 -25.89 -10.17 -3.16
N PHE A 85 -24.66 -10.26 -2.67
CA PHE A 85 -23.65 -11.20 -3.19
C PHE A 85 -23.24 -12.25 -2.15
N GLY A 86 -23.66 -12.09 -0.89
CA GLY A 86 -23.32 -13.03 0.16
C GLY A 86 -21.85 -12.94 0.62
N LEU A 87 -21.17 -11.84 0.28
CA LEU A 87 -19.76 -11.63 0.56
C LEU A 87 -19.57 -10.64 1.71
N ASN A 88 -18.52 -10.80 2.49
CA ASN A 88 -18.20 -9.89 3.59
C ASN A 88 -17.11 -8.90 3.15
N VAL A 89 -17.38 -7.60 3.25
CA VAL A 89 -16.36 -6.57 3.08
C VAL A 89 -15.58 -6.47 4.38
N ILE A 90 -14.26 -6.67 4.30
CA ILE A 90 -13.36 -6.63 5.47
C ILE A 90 -12.52 -5.36 5.51
N GLY A 91 -12.50 -4.58 4.44
CA GLY A 91 -11.83 -3.29 4.44
C GLY A 91 -11.91 -2.57 3.10
N LEU A 92 -11.63 -1.27 3.16
CA LEU A 92 -11.43 -0.43 2.00
C LEU A 92 -9.98 0.04 1.98
N ILE A 93 -9.37 -0.02 0.80
CA ILE A 93 -8.03 0.50 0.55
C ILE A 93 -8.20 1.72 -0.34
N GLY A 94 -8.17 2.89 0.27
CA GLY A 94 -8.26 4.15 -0.47
C GLY A 94 -6.91 4.57 -1.02
N ARG A 95 -6.86 4.97 -2.29
CA ARG A 95 -5.72 5.68 -2.88
C ARG A 95 -5.74 7.16 -2.46
N GLN A 96 -5.86 7.47 -1.17
CA GLN A 96 -5.53 8.84 -0.74
C GLN A 96 -4.01 8.99 -0.81
N GLN A 97 -3.57 9.81 -1.74
CA GLN A 97 -2.19 10.28 -1.86
C GLN A 97 -1.79 11.04 -0.58
N GLN A 98 -1.29 10.33 0.42
CA GLN A 98 -0.44 10.93 1.43
C GLN A 98 0.60 9.90 1.87
N GLY A 99 1.72 9.90 1.14
CA GLY A 99 2.98 9.25 1.48
C GLY A 99 2.92 7.76 1.81
N ASP A 100 3.13 6.89 0.81
CA ASP A 100 3.55 5.47 0.94
C ASP A 100 2.82 4.58 1.98
N GLN A 101 1.68 5.04 2.50
CA GLN A 101 0.89 4.39 3.51
C GLN A 101 -0.47 4.08 2.91
N VAL A 102 -0.55 2.89 2.32
CA VAL A 102 -1.81 2.26 1.96
C VAL A 102 -2.52 1.90 3.27
N ALA A 103 -3.27 2.85 3.82
CA ALA A 103 -4.07 2.63 5.02
C ALA A 103 -5.25 1.72 4.66
N VAL A 104 -5.16 0.43 5.04
CA VAL A 104 -6.32 -0.45 5.03
C VAL A 104 -7.22 0.00 6.17
N ARG A 105 -8.34 0.64 5.82
CA ARG A 105 -9.33 1.05 6.81
C ARG A 105 -10.21 -0.17 7.09
N PHE A 106 -9.91 -0.88 8.18
CA PHE A 106 -10.74 -1.97 8.70
C PHE A 106 -11.99 -1.43 9.40
N GLU A 107 -11.97 -0.16 9.80
CA GLU A 107 -13.04 0.56 10.48
C GLU A 107 -13.73 1.56 9.55
N THR A 108 -13.83 1.28 8.24
CA THR A 108 -14.57 2.16 7.35
C THR A 108 -15.99 2.30 7.91
N PRO A 109 -16.42 3.51 8.32
CA PRO A 109 -17.80 3.72 8.70
C PRO A 109 -18.61 3.35 7.46
N SER A 110 -19.53 2.40 7.61
CA SER A 110 -20.34 1.90 6.52
C SER A 110 -21.14 3.00 5.79
N SER A 111 -21.20 4.19 6.38
CA SER A 111 -21.78 5.44 5.86
C SER A 111 -20.85 6.32 5.01
N GLN A 112 -19.56 6.00 4.85
CA GLN A 112 -18.68 6.81 4.00
C GLN A 112 -18.87 6.43 2.52
N PRO A 113 -19.02 7.41 1.60
CA PRO A 113 -19.14 7.11 0.18
C PRO A 113 -17.82 6.60 -0.38
N LEU A 114 -17.90 5.62 -1.29
CA LEU A 114 -16.76 5.09 -2.00
C LEU A 114 -16.20 6.12 -2.99
N VAL A 115 -14.87 6.14 -3.13
CA VAL A 115 -14.16 7.01 -4.07
C VAL A 115 -13.73 6.19 -5.29
N ILE A 116 -13.56 6.87 -6.43
CA ILE A 116 -12.98 6.27 -7.65
C ILE A 116 -11.56 5.77 -7.33
N ASP A 117 -11.19 4.63 -7.92
CA ASP A 117 -9.91 3.92 -7.69
C ASP A 117 -9.72 3.33 -6.29
N ASP A 118 -10.75 3.34 -5.44
CA ASP A 118 -10.72 2.56 -4.20
C ASP A 118 -10.68 1.06 -4.50
N ILE A 119 -9.93 0.32 -3.68
CA ILE A 119 -9.86 -1.13 -3.75
C ILE A 119 -10.65 -1.70 -2.58
N LEU A 120 -11.67 -2.48 -2.89
CA LEU A 120 -12.47 -3.19 -1.92
C LEU A 120 -11.81 -4.53 -1.57
N VAL A 121 -11.69 -4.82 -0.28
CA VAL A 121 -11.19 -6.11 0.20
C VAL A 121 -12.38 -6.94 0.67
N VAL A 122 -12.62 -8.06 -0.03
CA VAL A 122 -13.80 -8.88 0.13
C VAL A 122 -13.42 -10.31 0.52
N LEU A 123 -14.14 -10.87 1.49
CA LEU A 123 -13.98 -12.22 2.00
C LEU A 123 -15.24 -13.04 1.71
N GLY A 124 -15.07 -14.24 1.17
CA GLY A 124 -16.18 -15.17 1.01
C GLY A 124 -15.77 -16.48 0.35
N PRO A 125 -16.75 -17.34 0.03
CA PRO A 125 -16.52 -18.57 -0.70
C PRO A 125 -16.06 -18.29 -2.13
N ASP A 126 -15.13 -19.11 -2.62
CA ASP A 126 -14.52 -18.94 -3.94
C ASP A 126 -15.57 -18.83 -5.06
N ALA A 127 -16.56 -19.73 -5.06
CA ALA A 127 -17.64 -19.73 -6.06
C ALA A 127 -18.50 -18.46 -6.08
N ARG A 128 -18.61 -17.73 -4.96
CA ARG A 128 -19.34 -16.44 -4.91
C ARG A 128 -18.46 -15.26 -5.31
N LEU A 129 -17.16 -15.36 -5.04
CA LEU A 129 -16.17 -14.37 -5.46
C LEU A 129 -16.00 -14.37 -6.98
N ASP A 130 -15.97 -15.55 -7.61
CA ASP A 130 -15.85 -15.67 -9.07
C ASP A 130 -17.03 -15.00 -9.79
N ARG A 131 -18.27 -15.31 -9.37
CA ARG A 131 -19.49 -14.68 -9.92
C ARG A 131 -19.52 -13.16 -9.72
N PHE A 132 -18.97 -12.70 -8.60
CA PHE A 132 -18.88 -11.28 -8.30
C PHE A 132 -17.95 -10.57 -9.29
N GLU A 133 -16.78 -11.12 -9.56
CA GLU A 133 -15.82 -10.58 -10.55
C GLU A 133 -16.38 -10.60 -11.98
N GLU A 134 -17.07 -11.67 -12.37
CA GLU A 134 -17.75 -11.76 -13.66
C GLU A 134 -18.77 -10.63 -13.84
N THR A 135 -19.64 -10.42 -12.83
CA THR A 135 -20.68 -9.38 -12.85
C THR A 135 -20.07 -7.98 -13.01
N LEU A 136 -18.97 -7.70 -12.31
CA LEU A 136 -18.29 -6.41 -12.39
C LEU A 136 -17.61 -6.20 -13.75
N THR A 137 -17.08 -7.26 -14.34
CA THR A 137 -16.47 -7.22 -15.67
C THR A 137 -17.52 -6.91 -16.73
N GLU A 138 -18.70 -7.54 -16.64
CA GLU A 138 -19.82 -7.25 -17.54
C GLU A 138 -20.32 -5.80 -17.41
N GLU A 139 -20.44 -5.29 -16.18
CA GLU A 139 -20.86 -3.91 -15.93
C GLU A 139 -19.87 -2.91 -16.55
N LYS A 140 -18.56 -3.17 -16.40
CA LYS A 140 -17.48 -2.37 -16.99
C LYS A 140 -17.52 -2.39 -18.53
N LEU A 141 -17.79 -3.54 -19.14
CA LEU A 141 -17.90 -3.67 -20.59
C LEU A 141 -19.10 -2.90 -21.14
N LYS A 142 -20.26 -2.98 -20.48
CA LYS A 142 -21.47 -2.23 -20.86
C LYS A 142 -21.25 -0.72 -20.77
N LEU A 143 -20.62 -0.25 -19.70
CA LEU A 143 -20.27 1.17 -19.53
C LEU A 143 -19.31 1.66 -20.63
N ARG A 144 -18.28 0.86 -20.95
CA ARG A 144 -17.32 1.22 -22.01
C ARG A 144 -17.96 1.25 -23.39
N ALA A 145 -18.85 0.30 -23.69
CA ALA A 145 -19.60 0.28 -24.94
C ALA A 145 -20.53 1.51 -25.07
N ALA A 146 -21.21 1.89 -23.99
CA ALA A 146 -22.07 3.08 -23.97
C ALA A 146 -21.27 4.39 -24.14
N GLN A 147 -20.07 4.47 -23.56
CA GLN A 147 -19.20 5.64 -23.71
C GLN A 147 -18.62 5.78 -25.12
N LEU A 148 -18.29 4.66 -25.79
CA LEU A 148 -17.81 4.67 -27.17
C LEU A 148 -18.93 5.09 -28.15
N ALA A 149 -20.14 4.57 -27.95
CA ALA A 149 -21.30 4.96 -28.76
C ALA A 149 -21.65 6.45 -28.61
N ALA A 150 -21.49 7.02 -27.41
CA ALA A 150 -21.73 8.44 -27.16
C ALA A 150 -20.58 9.38 -27.60
N ALA A 151 -19.43 8.82 -28.00
CA ALA A 151 -18.30 9.59 -28.53
C ALA A 151 -18.27 9.62 -30.07
N GLU A 152 -19.12 8.82 -30.70
CA GLU A 152 -19.30 8.77 -32.17
C GLU A 152 -20.49 9.62 -32.66
N GLU A 153 -21.29 10.21 -31.76
CA GLU A 153 -22.28 11.28 -32.03
C GLU A 153 -21.71 12.68 -31.73
#